data_AF-A0AAV3Q7M8-F1
#
_entry.id   AF-A0AAV3Q7M8-F1
#
_cell.length_a   1.000
_cell.length_b   1.000
_cell.length_c   1.000
_cell.angle_alpha   90.00
_cell.angle_beta   90.00
_cell.angle_gamma   90.00
#
_symmetry.space_group_name_H-M   'P 1'
#
loop_
_entity.id
_entity.type
_entity.pdbx_description
1 polymer ?
#
loop_
_entity_poly.entity_id
_entity_poly.type
_entity_poly.pdbx_seq_one_letter_code
_entity_poly.pdbx_strand_id
1 'polypeptide(L)' 'MKKEEVDRCQVQQWYLKFKSDSIKTVFVELPETFVQYLLDDSGPFLLPVSVTDDDALPNRVHKPEDKEDFVVSEGL' A
#
# COMPACT_ATOMS: atom_id res chain seq x y z
N MET A 1 -9.15 -16.12 13.86
CA MET A 1 -9.53 -15.67 12.52
C MET A 1 -9.54 -16.87 11.59
N LYS A 2 -10.69 -17.20 11.00
CA LYS A 2 -10.83 -18.29 10.03
C LYS A 2 -10.46 -17.78 8.65
N LYS A 3 -9.88 -18.64 7.80
CA LYS A 3 -9.51 -18.29 6.41
C LYS A 3 -10.67 -17.63 5.65
N GLU A 4 -11.87 -18.20 5.78
CA GLU A 4 -13.08 -17.70 5.12
C GLU A 4 -13.45 -16.27 5.53
N GLU A 5 -13.15 -15.88 6.78
CA GLU A 5 -13.39 -14.52 7.27
C GLU A 5 -12.42 -13.53 6.61
N VAL A 6 -11.15 -13.93 6.44
CA VAL A 6 -10.13 -13.14 5.74
C VAL A 6 -10.47 -13.00 4.27
N ASP A 7 -10.85 -14.11 3.63
CA ASP A 7 -11.14 -14.14 2.20
C ASP A 7 -12.31 -13.19 1.87
N ARG A 8 -13.37 -13.17 2.69
CA ARG A 8 -14.50 -12.22 2.53
C ARG A 8 -14.11 -10.75 2.66
N CYS A 9 -13.00 -10.44 3.33
CA CYS A 9 -12.51 -9.07 3.51
C CYS A 9 -11.60 -8.60 2.37
N GLN A 10 -11.25 -9.45 1.41
CA GLN A 10 -10.50 -9.02 0.22
C GLN A 10 -11.33 -8.05 -0.63
N VAL A 11 -10.71 -6.98 -1.13
CA VAL A 11 -11.38 -5.94 -1.93
C VAL A 11 -12.10 -6.52 -3.15
N GLN A 12 -11.54 -7.55 -3.77
CA GLN A 12 -12.14 -8.27 -4.90
C GLN A 12 -13.48 -8.93 -4.54
N GLN A 13 -13.68 -9.34 -3.28
CA GLN A 13 -14.91 -10.01 -2.84
C GLN A 13 -16.01 -9.01 -2.52
N TRP A 14 -15.71 -7.94 -1.78
CA TRP A 14 -16.75 -7.02 -1.33
C TRP A 14 -17.02 -5.87 -2.31
N TYR A 15 -16.08 -5.49 -3.17
CA TYR A 15 -16.24 -4.33 -4.05
C TYR A 15 -17.45 -4.43 -4.99
N LEU A 16 -17.75 -5.62 -5.53
CA LEU A 16 -18.93 -5.80 -6.39
C LEU A 16 -20.24 -5.49 -5.64
N LYS A 17 -20.30 -5.80 -4.35
CA LYS A 17 -21.48 -5.57 -3.51
C LYS A 17 -21.63 -4.11 -3.11
N PHE A 18 -20.53 -3.42 -2.85
CA PHE A 18 -20.51 -2.04 -2.34
C PHE A 18 -20.01 -1.03 -3.38
N LYS A 19 -20.10 -1.36 -4.67
CA LYS A 19 -19.52 -0.56 -5.76
C LYS A 19 -20.06 0.88 -5.79
N SER A 20 -21.34 1.07 -5.48
CA SER A 20 -22.00 2.39 -5.41
C SER A 20 -21.42 3.27 -4.31
N ASP A 21 -20.98 2.66 -3.23
CA ASP A 21 -20.52 3.32 -2.00
C ASP A 21 -18.99 3.33 -1.89
N SER A 22 -18.30 2.89 -2.95
CA SER A 22 -16.84 2.76 -3.00
C SER A 22 -16.25 3.66 -4.07
N ILE A 23 -14.99 4.06 -3.87
CA ILE A 23 -14.20 4.73 -4.91
C ILE A 23 -14.07 3.79 -6.11
N LYS A 24 -14.11 4.35 -7.32
CA LYS A 24 -13.92 3.60 -8.56
C LYS A 24 -12.56 2.90 -8.55
N THR A 25 -12.57 1.58 -8.52
CA THR A 25 -11.39 0.71 -8.42
C THR A 25 -11.22 -0.13 -9.68
N VAL A 26 -9.96 -0.33 -10.08
CA VAL A 26 -9.52 -1.26 -11.13
C VAL A 26 -8.69 -2.35 -10.48
N PHE A 27 -8.95 -3.61 -10.84
CA PHE A 27 -8.18 -4.75 -10.35
C PHE A 27 -7.13 -5.13 -11.39
N VAL A 28 -5.88 -5.21 -10.96
CA VAL A 28 -4.75 -5.63 -11.78
C VAL A 28 -4.19 -6.90 -11.15
N GLU A 29 -4.03 -7.94 -11.95
CA GLU A 29 -3.32 -9.14 -11.50
C GLU A 29 -1.85 -8.81 -11.27
N LEU A 30 -1.32 -9.22 -10.12
CA LEU A 30 0.08 -9.00 -9.79
C LEU A 30 0.94 -10.02 -10.53
N PRO A 31 1.88 -9.59 -11.39
CA PRO A 31 2.84 -10.49 -12.00
C PRO A 31 3.69 -11.19 -10.94
N GLU A 32 4.03 -12.46 -11.15
CA GLU A 32 4.86 -13.23 -10.19
C GLU A 32 6.22 -12.57 -9.93
N THR A 33 6.84 -12.00 -10.96
CA THR A 33 8.09 -11.24 -10.82
C THR A 33 7.95 -10.04 -9.88
N PHE A 34 6.78 -9.40 -9.86
CA PHE A 34 6.49 -8.29 -8.97
C PHE A 34 6.23 -8.78 -7.53
N VAL A 35 5.57 -9.93 -7.36
CA VAL A 35 5.43 -10.57 -6.03
C VAL A 35 6.80 -10.93 -5.45
N GLN A 36 7.67 -11.53 -6.25
CA GLN A 36 9.05 -11.85 -5.84
C GLN A 36 9.82 -10.59 -5.45
N TYR A 37 9.69 -9.52 -6.23
CA TYR A 37 10.27 -8.22 -5.89
C TYR A 37 9.75 -7.67 -4.55
N LEU A 38 8.46 -7.80 -4.24
CA LEU A 38 7.89 -7.37 -2.95
C LEU A 38 8.33 -8.22 -1.76
N LEU A 39 8.67 -9.50 -2.00
CA LEU A 39 9.09 -10.45 -0.96
C LEU A 39 10.60 -10.45 -0.70
N ASP A 40 11.39 -9.83 -1.58
CA ASP A 40 12.85 -9.74 -1.44
C ASP A 40 13.22 -8.77 -0.31
N ASP A 41 13.84 -9.31 0.75
CA ASP A 41 14.31 -8.58 1.93
C ASP A 41 15.82 -8.31 1.90
N SER A 42 16.50 -8.68 0.82
CA SER A 42 17.96 -8.65 0.73
C SER A 42 18.57 -7.26 0.47
N GLY A 43 17.74 -6.24 0.22
CA GLY A 43 18.21 -4.90 -0.17
C GLY A 43 17.24 -3.77 0.15
N PRO A 44 17.62 -2.52 -0.14
CA PRO A 44 16.70 -1.38 -0.02
C PRO A 44 15.50 -1.57 -0.96
N PHE A 45 14.31 -1.12 -0.54
CA PHE A 45 13.14 -1.13 -1.41
C PHE A 45 13.33 -0.12 -2.55
N LEU A 46 13.64 -0.61 -3.75
CA LEU A 46 13.93 0.20 -4.93
C LEU A 46 12.73 0.25 -5.85
N LEU A 47 11.93 1.31 -5.75
CA LEU A 47 10.85 1.54 -6.70
C LEU A 47 11.41 1.54 -8.14
N PRO A 48 10.81 0.79 -9.08
CA PRO A 48 11.18 0.87 -10.48
C PRO A 48 11.08 2.31 -10.96
N VAL A 49 12.04 2.75 -11.78
CA VAL A 49 11.96 4.04 -12.47
C VAL A 49 10.65 4.06 -13.26
N SER A 50 9.80 5.04 -13.00
CA SER A 50 8.51 5.13 -13.69
C SER A 50 8.76 5.31 -15.18
N VAL A 51 7.80 4.93 -16.03
CA VAL A 51 7.93 5.11 -17.49
C VAL A 51 8.13 6.58 -17.88
N THR A 52 7.76 7.51 -16.99
CA THR A 52 7.92 8.96 -17.15
C THR A 52 9.09 9.55 -16.38
N ASP A 53 9.86 8.75 -15.62
CA ASP A 53 10.92 9.18 -14.69
C ASP A 53 10.41 10.13 -13.57
N ASP A 54 9.09 10.19 -13.38
CA ASP A 54 8.47 10.88 -12.25
C ASP A 54 8.59 10.06 -10.96
N ASP A 55 8.77 10.75 -9.84
CA ASP A 55 8.74 10.15 -8.50
C ASP A 55 7.35 9.58 -8.22
N ALA A 56 7.27 8.25 -8.13
CA ALA A 56 6.05 7.52 -7.82
C ALA A 56 5.69 7.57 -6.33
N LEU A 57 6.58 8.08 -5.47
CA LEU A 57 6.26 8.27 -4.07
C LEU A 57 5.18 9.33 -3.94
N PRO A 58 4.11 9.07 -3.16
CA PRO A 58 3.13 10.09 -2.88
C PRO A 58 3.84 11.28 -2.23
N ASN A 59 3.82 12.42 -2.93
CA ASN A 59 4.15 13.71 -2.35
C ASN A 59 3.14 13.99 -1.24
N ARG A 60 3.41 13.48 -0.03
CA ARG A 60 2.67 13.88 1.17
C ARG A 60 2.76 15.40 1.18
N VAL A 61 1.61 16.06 1.09
CA VAL A 61 1.51 17.50 1.22
C VAL A 61 2.21 17.84 2.52
N HIS A 62 3.43 18.40 2.43
CA HIS A 62 4.20 18.78 3.60
C HIS A 62 3.45 19.94 4.23
N LYS A 63 2.64 19.65 5.26
CA LYS A 63 2.11 20.71 6.09
C LYS A 63 3.25 21.17 7.01
N PRO A 64 3.44 22.48 7.19
CA PRO A 64 4.52 23.01 8.03
C PRO A 64 4.45 22.53 9.49
N GLU A 65 3.30 21.98 9.92
CA GLU A 65 3.06 21.41 11.25
C GLU A 65 3.57 19.97 11.46
N ASP A 66 4.05 19.26 10.44
CA ASP A 66 4.61 17.89 10.57
C ASP A 66 6.06 17.87 11.16
N LYS A 67 6.53 18.96 11.81
CA LYS A 67 7.90 19.12 12.36
C LYS A 67 8.03 18.84 13.86
N GLU A 68 7.12 18.09 14.46
CA GLU A 68 7.28 17.62 15.84
C GLU A 68 7.12 16.11 15.88
N ASP A 69 8.24 15.41 15.65
CA ASP A 69 8.34 13.98 15.84
C ASP A 69 7.96 13.64 17.29
N PHE A 70 6.92 12.82 17.46
CA PHE A 70 6.54 12.30 18.77
C PHE A 70 7.62 11.32 19.26
N VAL A 71 8.52 11.80 20.12
CA VAL A 71 9.51 10.96 20.80
C VAL A 71 8.79 10.14 21.87
N VAL A 72 8.60 8.84 21.63
CA VAL A 72 8.23 7.89 22.68
C VAL A 72 9.42 7.77 23.61
N SER A 73 9.31 8.28 24.84
CA SER A 73 10.27 7.95 25.90
C SER A 73 10.02 6.50 26.32
N GLU A 74 10.97 5.61 26.03
CA GLU A 74 10.97 4.27 26.61
C GLU A 74 11.03 4.40 28.14
N GLY A 75 10.03 3.84 28.82
CA GLY A 75 9.94 3.85 30.27
C GLY A 75 11.12 3.10 30.90
N LEU A 76 11.59 3.65 32.01
CA LEU A 76 12.71 3.20 32.84
C LEU A 76 12.62 1.72 33.27
#